data_AF-A0A933BHL8-F1
#
_entry.id   AF-A0A933BHL8-F1
#
_cell.length_a   1.000
_cell.length_b   1.000
_cell.length_c   1.000
_cell.angle_alpha   90.00
_cell.angle_beta   90.00
_cell.angle_gamma   90.00
#
_symmetry.space_group_name_H-M   'P 1'
#
loop_
_entity.id
_entity.type
_entity.pdbx_description
1 polymer ?
#
loop_
_entity_poly.entity_id
_entity_poly.type
_entity_poly.pdbx_seq_one_letter_code
_entity_poly.pdbx_strand_id
1 'polypeptide(L)'
;MPLTEQDKVHYLANVLRVAFADKSLSARETAALEEVRKSIDAKKGMLATAQKAVESGSYAFVKAASFADQVKNLEDMLFVALMDQDLNESENRLIHEFTRLIGVSQGQLDQLITETSRRCDAANHEITCPSCSTSVTAQARFCPSCGHTLASADAASVQVGFEIPKEGYAIEFCESTAGGFASAVELAKATGTMQTATKNKKTWYLVTFPSNRFADMVPIASSLGGIRNRKVYLDGREVAWDEVFGFIWCAAQRAAAYRPIEYCFGKDENRINPWGCKQARMEWTDWAQWFSYGRWQKAGLLRSGYVFAFDKERIRHELATNLYRYRFCPHLRTRLVEAVLKHLPDQVEVTPDGPWKYSRAYEALPGAIKVTEREGSGDFVYTNEYYSDGVRSRGYAVLADILKKALDECRTTDVEATSLLLKNNG
;
A
#
# COMPACT_ATOMS: atom_id res chain seq x y z
N MET A 1 -0.26 1.65 39.21
CA MET A 1 0.91 0.92 38.66
C MET A 1 0.40 -0.38 38.06
N PRO A 2 0.99 -0.88 36.97
CA PRO A 2 0.61 -2.20 36.45
C PRO A 2 0.93 -3.29 37.48
N LEU A 3 0.07 -4.31 37.59
CA LEU A 3 0.29 -5.47 38.45
C LEU A 3 1.62 -6.14 38.10
N THR A 4 2.41 -6.50 39.10
CA THR A 4 3.61 -7.31 38.87
C THR A 4 3.23 -8.73 38.44
N GLU A 5 4.18 -9.49 37.88
CA GLU A 5 3.94 -10.89 37.51
C GLU A 5 3.51 -11.73 38.74
N GLN A 6 4.03 -11.40 39.93
CA GLN A 6 3.63 -12.05 41.18
C GLN A 6 2.22 -11.64 41.63
N ASP A 7 1.88 -10.35 41.53
CA ASP A 7 0.53 -9.88 41.85
C ASP A 7 -0.51 -10.53 40.94
N LYS A 8 -0.21 -10.71 39.64
CA LYS A 8 -1.09 -11.41 38.69
C LYS A 8 -1.33 -12.87 39.09
N VAL A 9 -0.31 -13.57 39.60
CA VAL A 9 -0.47 -14.94 40.11
C VAL A 9 -1.37 -14.95 41.34
N HIS A 10 -1.16 -14.02 42.29
CA HIS A 10 -2.01 -13.89 43.46
C HIS A 10 -3.46 -13.53 43.10
N TYR A 11 -3.65 -12.61 42.15
CA TYR A 11 -4.95 -12.20 41.65
C TYR A 11 -5.73 -13.39 41.07
N LEU A 12 -5.09 -14.21 40.23
CA LEU A 12 -5.73 -15.40 39.66
C LEU A 12 -5.98 -16.50 40.68
N ALA A 13 -5.06 -16.70 41.64
CA ALA A 13 -5.22 -17.70 42.69
C ALA A 13 -6.38 -17.35 43.63
N ASN A 14 -6.57 -16.07 43.90
CA ASN A 14 -7.72 -15.50 44.58
C ASN A 14 -9.05 -15.82 43.86
N VAL A 15 -9.15 -15.59 42.55
CA VAL A 15 -10.34 -15.92 41.75
C VAL A 15 -10.59 -17.43 41.73
N LEU A 16 -9.55 -18.22 41.47
CA LEU A 16 -9.61 -19.68 41.45
C LEU A 16 -10.01 -20.27 42.80
N ARG A 17 -9.59 -19.67 43.93
CA ARG A 17 -9.98 -20.15 45.26
C ARG A 17 -11.49 -20.10 45.45
N VAL A 18 -12.15 -19.06 44.94
CA VAL A 18 -13.61 -18.91 45.01
C VAL A 18 -14.27 -19.86 44.01
N ALA A 19 -13.87 -19.80 42.74
CA ALA A 19 -14.50 -20.59 41.67
C ALA A 19 -14.31 -22.10 41.85
N PHE A 20 -13.21 -22.55 42.47
CA PHE A 20 -12.92 -23.97 42.69
C PHE A 20 -13.34 -24.45 44.09
N ALA A 21 -14.22 -23.73 44.78
CA ALA A 21 -14.63 -24.06 46.15
C ALA A 21 -15.33 -25.42 46.24
N ASP A 22 -16.03 -25.82 45.17
CA ASP A 22 -16.73 -27.10 45.02
C ASP A 22 -15.84 -28.22 44.39
N LYS A 23 -14.58 -27.90 44.06
CA LYS A 23 -13.59 -28.76 43.38
C LYS A 23 -13.89 -29.07 41.92
N SER A 24 -14.78 -28.29 41.28
CA SER A 24 -14.99 -28.32 39.84
C SER A 24 -14.95 -26.90 39.26
N LEU A 25 -14.81 -26.81 37.94
CA LEU A 25 -15.12 -25.57 37.21
C LEU A 25 -16.05 -25.96 36.08
N SER A 26 -17.16 -25.25 35.95
CA SER A 26 -18.03 -25.39 34.80
C SER A 26 -17.37 -24.83 33.53
N ALA A 27 -17.93 -25.16 32.38
CA ALA A 27 -17.46 -24.61 31.11
C ALA A 27 -17.60 -23.06 31.07
N ARG A 28 -18.61 -22.52 31.75
CA ARG A 28 -18.88 -21.08 31.81
C ARG A 28 -17.89 -20.38 32.74
N GLU A 29 -17.63 -20.94 33.91
CA GLU A 29 -16.62 -20.42 34.84
C GLU A 29 -15.22 -20.47 34.24
N THR A 30 -14.90 -21.55 33.51
CA THR A 30 -13.62 -21.67 32.79
C THR A 30 -13.47 -20.56 31.74
N ALA A 31 -14.54 -20.24 31.01
CA ALA A 31 -14.52 -19.16 30.03
C ALA A 31 -14.37 -17.78 30.68
N ALA A 32 -15.10 -17.52 31.77
CA ALA A 32 -15.00 -16.27 32.53
C ALA A 32 -13.62 -16.10 33.18
N LEU A 33 -13.03 -17.16 33.71
CA LEU A 33 -11.67 -17.15 34.26
C LEU A 33 -10.63 -16.79 33.18
N GLU A 34 -10.80 -17.28 31.96
CA GLU A 34 -9.94 -16.95 30.83
C GLU A 34 -10.11 -15.48 30.37
N GLU A 35 -11.31 -14.91 30.53
CA GLU A 35 -11.55 -13.47 30.35
C GLU A 35 -10.80 -12.64 31.39
N VAL A 36 -10.91 -13.00 32.67
CA VAL A 36 -10.17 -12.36 33.77
C VAL A 36 -8.66 -12.45 33.55
N ARG A 37 -8.14 -13.61 33.13
CA ARG A 37 -6.71 -13.77 32.81
C ARG A 37 -6.25 -12.77 31.76
N LYS A 38 -7.07 -12.55 30.71
CA LYS A 38 -6.75 -11.61 29.64
C LYS A 38 -6.87 -10.16 30.10
N SER A 39 -7.85 -9.81 30.93
CA SER A 39 -8.08 -8.44 31.38
C SER A 39 -6.90 -7.89 32.20
N ILE A 40 -6.22 -8.74 32.97
CA ILE A 40 -5.03 -8.37 33.76
C ILE A 40 -3.70 -8.61 33.01
N ASP A 41 -3.74 -8.94 31.72
CA ASP A 41 -2.57 -9.28 30.89
C ASP A 41 -1.66 -10.35 31.53
N ALA A 42 -2.26 -11.39 32.11
CA ALA A 42 -1.52 -12.51 32.71
C ALA A 42 -1.21 -13.58 31.66
N LYS A 43 -0.01 -14.16 31.65
CA LYS A 43 0.35 -15.26 30.74
C LYS A 43 -0.33 -16.57 31.16
N LYS A 44 -0.58 -17.49 30.22
CA LYS A 44 -1.15 -18.83 30.52
C LYS A 44 -0.38 -19.60 31.61
N GLY A 45 0.95 -19.47 31.63
CA GLY A 45 1.79 -20.10 32.66
C GLY A 45 1.50 -19.61 34.09
N MET A 46 1.04 -18.37 34.26
CA MET A 46 0.66 -17.84 35.58
C MET A 46 -0.63 -18.46 36.08
N LEU A 47 -1.61 -18.67 35.20
CA LEU A 47 -2.86 -19.34 35.55
C LEU A 47 -2.57 -20.77 36.03
N ALA A 48 -1.68 -21.50 35.33
CA ALA A 48 -1.25 -22.83 35.76
C ALA A 48 -0.55 -22.81 37.14
N THR A 49 0.27 -21.79 37.42
CA THR A 49 0.90 -21.60 38.74
C THR A 49 -0.13 -21.31 39.84
N ALA A 50 -1.08 -20.42 39.56
CA ALA A 50 -2.17 -20.08 40.47
C ALA A 50 -3.06 -21.30 40.78
N GLN A 51 -3.41 -22.08 39.75
CA GLN A 51 -4.18 -23.31 39.88
C GLN A 51 -3.48 -24.33 40.79
N LYS A 52 -2.19 -24.60 40.55
CA LYS A 52 -1.40 -25.49 41.41
C LYS A 52 -1.35 -25.02 42.86
N ALA A 53 -1.28 -23.71 43.10
CA ALA A 53 -1.27 -23.16 44.45
C ALA A 53 -2.60 -23.42 45.18
N VAL A 54 -3.74 -23.20 44.50
CA VAL A 54 -5.08 -23.45 45.05
C VAL A 54 -5.34 -24.94 45.26
N GLU A 55 -5.02 -25.78 44.27
CA GLU A 55 -5.19 -27.24 44.33
C GLU A 55 -4.37 -27.92 45.43
N SER A 56 -3.28 -27.28 45.88
CA SER A 56 -2.51 -27.76 47.04
C SER A 56 -3.29 -27.69 48.37
N GLY A 57 -4.43 -26.98 48.39
CA GLY A 57 -5.29 -26.83 49.56
C GLY A 57 -4.77 -25.87 50.65
N SER A 58 -3.54 -25.36 50.51
CA SER A 58 -2.87 -24.51 51.50
C SER A 58 -2.84 -23.01 51.16
N TYR A 59 -3.39 -22.64 50.00
CA TYR A 59 -3.45 -21.23 49.61
C TYR A 59 -4.28 -20.43 50.63
N ALA A 60 -3.96 -19.15 50.82
CA ALA A 60 -4.77 -18.20 51.57
C ALA A 60 -4.88 -16.93 50.74
N PHE A 61 -5.96 -16.16 50.92
CA PHE A 61 -6.15 -14.94 50.16
C PHE A 61 -4.99 -13.96 50.34
N VAL A 62 -4.50 -13.42 49.23
CA VAL A 62 -3.42 -12.41 49.22
C VAL A 62 -3.97 -11.11 48.64
N LYS A 63 -3.74 -9.98 49.31
CA LYS A 63 -4.17 -8.68 48.76
C LYS A 63 -3.42 -8.37 47.47
N ALA A 64 -4.15 -8.01 46.42
CA ALA A 64 -3.58 -7.43 45.21
C ALA A 64 -2.98 -6.03 45.51
N ALA A 65 -2.16 -5.52 44.58
CA ALA A 65 -1.32 -4.34 44.77
C ALA A 65 -2.04 -3.14 45.44
N SER A 66 -2.83 -2.38 44.68
CA SER A 66 -3.58 -1.24 45.24
C SER A 66 -4.95 -1.67 45.76
N PHE A 67 -5.61 -0.81 46.56
CA PHE A 67 -6.99 -1.05 46.98
C PHE A 67 -7.95 -1.14 45.78
N ALA A 68 -7.72 -0.37 44.71
CA ALA A 68 -8.51 -0.47 43.48
C ALA A 68 -8.34 -1.84 42.83
N ASP A 69 -7.12 -2.40 42.80
CA ASP A 69 -6.85 -3.75 42.29
C ASP A 69 -7.52 -4.82 43.16
N GLN A 70 -7.59 -4.60 44.48
CA GLN A 70 -8.25 -5.50 45.42
C GLN A 70 -9.77 -5.53 45.22
N VAL A 71 -10.41 -4.37 45.05
CA VAL A 71 -11.84 -4.27 44.72
C VAL A 71 -12.11 -4.91 43.35
N LYS A 72 -11.25 -4.65 42.36
CA LYS A 72 -11.38 -5.27 41.05
C LYS A 72 -11.21 -6.79 41.10
N ASN A 73 -10.31 -7.29 41.95
CA ASN A 73 -10.14 -8.72 42.18
C ASN A 73 -11.40 -9.34 42.79
N LEU A 74 -12.05 -8.66 43.73
CA LEU A 74 -13.33 -9.09 44.30
C LEU A 74 -14.46 -9.12 43.26
N GLU A 75 -14.57 -8.09 42.41
CA GLU A 75 -15.51 -8.09 41.29
C GLU A 75 -15.29 -9.28 40.34
N ASP A 76 -14.03 -9.58 40.02
CA ASP A 76 -13.72 -10.68 39.11
C ASP A 76 -13.92 -12.06 39.78
N MET A 77 -13.76 -12.18 41.10
CA MET A 77 -14.18 -13.37 41.86
C MET A 77 -15.70 -13.57 41.74
N LEU A 78 -16.47 -12.51 41.98
CA LEU A 78 -17.93 -12.54 41.87
C LEU A 78 -18.35 -12.87 40.44
N PHE A 79 -17.69 -12.29 39.43
CA PHE A 79 -18.03 -12.49 38.03
C PHE A 79 -17.89 -13.94 37.62
N VAL A 80 -16.78 -14.60 38.01
CA VAL A 80 -16.58 -16.01 37.70
C VAL A 80 -17.59 -16.88 38.44
N ALA A 81 -17.78 -16.67 39.74
CA ALA A 81 -18.68 -17.50 40.56
C ALA A 81 -20.17 -17.31 40.20
N LEU A 82 -20.59 -16.13 39.76
CA LEU A 82 -21.97 -15.84 39.35
C LEU A 82 -22.31 -16.31 37.92
N MET A 83 -21.36 -16.87 37.17
CA MET A 83 -21.64 -17.31 35.79
C MET A 83 -22.70 -18.41 35.70
N ASP A 84 -22.78 -19.25 36.73
CA ASP A 84 -23.79 -20.29 36.85
C ASP A 84 -25.02 -19.85 37.67
N GLN A 85 -25.20 -18.53 37.78
CA GLN A 85 -26.36 -17.79 38.32
C GLN A 85 -26.54 -17.78 39.84
N ASP A 86 -25.93 -18.70 40.58
CA ASP A 86 -26.04 -18.75 42.04
C ASP A 86 -24.68 -18.92 42.73
N LEU A 87 -24.47 -18.18 43.82
CA LEU A 87 -23.35 -18.40 44.73
C LEU A 87 -23.71 -19.49 45.75
N ASN A 88 -22.95 -20.57 45.79
CA ASN A 88 -23.13 -21.60 46.81
C ASN A 88 -22.62 -21.15 48.19
N GLU A 89 -22.91 -21.93 49.24
CA GLU A 89 -22.50 -21.59 50.61
C GLU A 89 -20.98 -21.50 50.79
N SER A 90 -20.20 -22.24 50.00
CA SER A 90 -18.73 -22.23 50.10
C SER A 90 -18.13 -21.00 49.42
N GLU A 91 -18.61 -20.63 48.24
CA GLU A 91 -18.25 -19.38 47.56
C GLU A 91 -18.63 -18.17 48.38
N ASN A 92 -19.86 -18.11 48.91
CA ASN A 92 -20.32 -17.01 49.76
C ASN A 92 -19.40 -16.83 50.98
N ARG A 93 -19.00 -17.92 51.65
CA ARG A 93 -18.06 -17.85 52.78
C ARG A 93 -16.71 -17.27 52.36
N LEU A 94 -16.18 -17.69 51.23
CA LEU A 94 -14.88 -17.22 50.70
C LEU A 94 -14.93 -15.77 50.24
N ILE A 95 -16.01 -15.34 49.60
CA ILE A 95 -16.25 -13.94 49.23
C ILE A 95 -16.29 -13.06 50.48
N HIS A 96 -17.01 -13.47 51.53
CA HIS A 96 -17.03 -12.73 52.81
C HIS A 96 -15.68 -12.74 53.54
N GLU A 97 -14.87 -13.79 53.41
CA GLU A 97 -13.48 -13.83 53.91
C GLU A 97 -12.64 -12.76 53.21
N PHE A 98 -12.67 -12.71 51.87
CA PHE A 98 -11.89 -11.73 51.12
C PHE A 98 -12.37 -10.29 51.33
N THR A 99 -13.69 -10.08 51.38
CA THR A 99 -14.33 -8.79 51.64
C THR A 99 -13.85 -8.19 52.97
N ARG A 100 -13.81 -9.01 54.04
CA ARG A 100 -13.25 -8.61 55.34
C ARG A 100 -11.75 -8.32 55.28
N LEU A 101 -11.00 -9.11 54.52
CA LEU A 101 -9.56 -8.93 54.36
C LEU A 101 -9.25 -7.54 53.75
N ILE A 102 -9.98 -7.13 52.71
CA ILE A 102 -9.72 -5.88 51.99
C ILE A 102 -10.43 -4.66 52.62
N GLY A 103 -11.38 -4.88 53.54
CA GLY A 103 -12.06 -3.80 54.26
C GLY A 103 -13.26 -3.22 53.52
N VAL A 104 -13.91 -4.02 52.66
CA VAL A 104 -15.17 -3.64 51.99
C VAL A 104 -16.35 -3.91 52.94
N SER A 105 -17.28 -2.97 53.04
CA SER A 105 -18.49 -3.12 53.88
C SER A 105 -19.56 -3.98 53.21
N GLN A 106 -20.53 -4.50 53.97
CA GLN A 106 -21.62 -5.31 53.41
C GLN A 106 -22.42 -4.55 52.33
N GLY A 107 -22.75 -3.27 52.57
CA GLY A 107 -23.48 -2.47 51.59
C GLY A 107 -22.71 -2.24 50.28
N GLN A 108 -21.38 -2.16 50.34
CA GLN A 108 -20.54 -2.09 49.14
C GLN A 108 -20.48 -3.45 48.42
N LEU A 109 -20.39 -4.55 49.17
CA LEU A 109 -20.45 -5.90 48.60
C LEU A 109 -21.79 -6.13 47.88
N ASP A 110 -22.91 -5.73 48.46
CA ASP A 110 -24.24 -5.86 47.85
C ASP A 110 -24.35 -5.08 46.53
N GLN A 111 -23.72 -3.90 46.45
CA GLN A 111 -23.61 -3.13 45.20
C GLN A 111 -22.76 -3.86 44.16
N LEU A 112 -21.58 -4.38 44.54
CA LEU A 112 -20.72 -5.14 43.64
C LEU A 112 -21.41 -6.40 43.10
N ILE A 113 -22.17 -7.11 43.94
CA ILE A 113 -22.97 -8.27 43.53
C ILE A 113 -24.01 -7.82 42.49
N THR A 114 -24.76 -6.75 42.77
CA THR A 114 -25.80 -6.24 41.86
C THR A 114 -25.24 -5.85 40.49
N GLU A 115 -24.10 -5.15 40.45
CA GLU A 115 -23.45 -4.75 39.20
C GLU A 115 -22.87 -5.95 38.45
N THR A 116 -22.30 -6.91 39.18
CA THR A 116 -21.72 -8.11 38.60
C THR A 116 -22.80 -9.04 38.03
N SER A 117 -23.94 -9.21 38.71
CA SER A 117 -25.07 -9.97 38.17
C SER A 117 -25.58 -9.39 36.86
N ARG A 118 -25.67 -8.05 36.73
CA ARG A 118 -26.01 -7.41 35.44
C ARG A 118 -24.97 -7.70 34.35
N ARG A 119 -23.68 -7.74 34.71
CA ARG A 119 -22.60 -8.13 33.79
C ARG A 119 -22.76 -9.60 33.34
N CYS A 120 -23.10 -10.50 34.25
CA CYS A 120 -23.38 -11.91 33.96
C CYS A 120 -24.62 -12.07 33.07
N ASP A 121 -25.70 -11.33 33.32
CA ASP A 121 -26.92 -11.35 32.49
C ASP A 121 -26.65 -10.90 31.05
N ALA A 122 -25.85 -9.84 30.89
CA ALA A 122 -25.41 -9.40 29.57
C ALA A 122 -24.53 -10.45 28.86
N ALA A 123 -23.71 -11.20 29.61
CA ALA A 123 -22.90 -12.30 29.09
C ALA A 123 -23.72 -13.55 28.73
N ASN A 124 -24.83 -13.78 29.45
CA ASN A 124 -25.71 -14.94 29.31
C ASN A 124 -26.85 -14.75 28.30
N HIS A 125 -27.03 -13.57 27.72
CA HIS A 125 -28.08 -13.33 26.72
C HIS A 125 -27.88 -14.26 25.51
N GLU A 126 -28.88 -15.04 25.13
CA GLU A 126 -28.83 -15.89 23.93
C GLU A 126 -29.40 -15.13 22.72
N ILE A 127 -28.66 -15.14 21.62
CA ILE A 127 -29.07 -14.65 20.31
C ILE A 127 -29.34 -15.82 19.36
N THR A 128 -30.32 -15.66 18.48
CA THR A 128 -30.60 -16.66 17.45
C THR A 128 -29.72 -16.43 16.24
N CYS A 129 -29.05 -17.48 15.76
CA CYS A 129 -28.25 -17.40 14.53
C CYS A 129 -29.15 -17.10 13.32
N PRO A 130 -28.90 -16.03 12.55
CA PRO A 130 -29.76 -15.64 11.44
C PRO A 130 -29.68 -16.61 10.24
N SER A 131 -28.64 -17.46 10.18
CA SER A 131 -28.44 -18.41 9.09
C SER A 131 -29.09 -19.77 9.34
N CYS A 132 -28.98 -20.32 10.55
CA CYS A 132 -29.46 -21.68 10.87
C CYS A 132 -30.45 -21.74 12.03
N SER A 133 -30.84 -20.61 12.61
CA SER A 133 -31.79 -20.49 13.73
C SER A 133 -31.38 -21.21 15.03
N THR A 134 -30.13 -21.68 15.15
CA THR A 134 -29.60 -22.24 16.39
C THR A 134 -29.47 -21.14 17.44
N SER A 135 -29.83 -21.42 18.70
CA SER A 135 -29.57 -20.51 19.82
C SER A 135 -28.08 -20.48 20.12
N VAL A 136 -27.51 -19.29 20.23
CA VAL A 136 -26.09 -19.06 20.43
C VAL A 136 -25.91 -17.97 21.49
N THR A 137 -24.87 -18.01 22.31
CA THR A 137 -24.62 -16.93 23.27
C THR A 137 -24.36 -15.60 22.53
N ALA A 138 -24.84 -14.47 23.06
CA ALA A 138 -24.69 -13.14 22.47
C ALA A 138 -23.22 -12.73 22.24
N GLN A 139 -22.31 -13.36 22.99
CA GLN A 139 -20.88 -13.17 22.85
C GLN A 139 -20.22 -14.10 21.82
N ALA A 140 -20.91 -15.14 21.32
CA ALA A 140 -20.30 -16.05 20.37
C ALA A 140 -20.11 -15.36 19.03
N ARG A 141 -18.88 -15.43 18.50
CA ARG A 141 -18.51 -14.82 17.22
C ARG A 141 -18.93 -15.66 16.01
N PHE A 142 -19.14 -16.95 16.23
CA PHE A 142 -19.53 -17.91 15.19
C PHE A 142 -20.60 -18.85 15.75
N CYS A 143 -21.58 -19.19 14.93
CA CYS A 143 -22.55 -20.20 15.26
C CYS A 143 -21.88 -21.59 15.28
N PRO A 144 -21.96 -22.34 16.39
CA PRO A 144 -21.34 -23.67 16.50
C PRO A 144 -21.97 -24.72 15.59
N SER A 145 -23.20 -24.49 15.11
CA SER A 145 -23.89 -25.44 14.23
C SER A 145 -23.55 -25.24 12.75
N CYS A 146 -23.48 -23.99 12.27
CA CYS A 146 -23.32 -23.71 10.83
C CYS A 146 -22.08 -22.88 10.47
N GLY A 147 -21.31 -22.40 11.46
CA GLY A 147 -20.13 -21.55 11.23
C GLY A 147 -20.43 -20.11 10.83
N HIS A 148 -21.70 -19.69 10.76
CA HIS A 148 -22.08 -18.32 10.40
C HIS A 148 -21.58 -17.31 11.44
N THR A 149 -20.97 -16.22 10.99
CA THR A 149 -20.48 -15.15 11.86
C THR A 149 -21.65 -14.39 12.47
N LEU A 150 -21.67 -14.27 13.79
CA LEU A 150 -22.67 -13.50 14.52
C LEU A 150 -22.06 -12.15 14.89
N ALA A 151 -22.77 -11.07 14.54
CA ALA A 151 -22.32 -9.71 14.83
C ALA A 151 -22.47 -9.43 16.34
N SER A 152 -21.42 -9.72 17.13
CA SER A 152 -21.39 -9.25 18.53
C SER A 152 -21.14 -7.74 18.55
N ALA A 153 -21.96 -7.00 19.29
CA ALA A 153 -22.04 -5.54 19.26
C ALA A 153 -20.81 -4.77 19.80
N ASP A 154 -19.78 -5.42 20.36
CA ASP A 154 -18.62 -4.71 20.95
C ASP A 154 -17.26 -5.36 20.68
N ALA A 155 -17.04 -5.83 19.45
CA ALA A 155 -15.69 -6.08 18.99
C ALA A 155 -15.46 -5.30 17.71
N ALA A 156 -14.70 -4.21 17.80
CA ALA A 156 -13.80 -3.84 16.71
C ALA A 156 -13.03 -5.11 16.38
N SER A 157 -13.49 -5.80 15.33
CA SER A 157 -13.03 -7.12 14.98
C SER A 157 -11.52 -7.04 14.84
N VAL A 158 -10.78 -7.84 15.62
CA VAL A 158 -9.42 -8.18 15.26
C VAL A 158 -9.55 -9.01 13.99
N GLN A 159 -9.67 -8.33 12.85
CA GLN A 159 -9.58 -8.99 11.56
C GLN A 159 -8.18 -9.59 11.48
N VAL A 160 -8.11 -10.91 11.31
CA VAL A 160 -6.83 -11.65 11.21
C VAL A 160 -6.26 -11.52 9.79
N GLY A 161 -7.05 -10.99 8.85
CA GLY A 161 -6.69 -10.74 7.47
C GLY A 161 -7.62 -9.69 6.85
N PHE A 162 -7.27 -9.20 5.68
CA PHE A 162 -8.10 -8.23 4.97
C PHE A 162 -8.95 -8.89 3.90
N GLU A 163 -10.11 -8.30 3.62
CA GLU A 163 -10.87 -8.59 2.42
C GLU A 163 -10.34 -7.73 1.27
N ILE A 164 -9.52 -8.34 0.41
CA ILE A 164 -8.98 -7.66 -0.78
C ILE A 164 -10.10 -7.55 -1.84
N PRO A 165 -10.38 -6.34 -2.36
CA PRO A 165 -11.41 -6.16 -3.37
C PRO A 165 -11.01 -6.86 -4.67
N LYS A 166 -11.97 -7.53 -5.33
CA LYS A 166 -11.77 -8.22 -6.61
C LYS A 166 -11.58 -7.25 -7.79
N GLU A 167 -12.03 -6.01 -7.64
CA GLU A 167 -11.95 -4.97 -8.66
C GLU A 167 -11.43 -3.67 -8.03
N GLY A 168 -10.71 -2.89 -8.82
CA GLY A 168 -10.15 -1.61 -8.39
C GLY A 168 -8.79 -1.78 -7.74
N TYR A 169 -8.53 -0.97 -6.71
CA TYR A 169 -7.20 -0.85 -6.13
C TYR A 169 -7.25 -0.98 -4.61
N ALA A 170 -6.16 -1.49 -4.03
CA ALA A 170 -5.95 -1.40 -2.60
C ALA A 170 -4.49 -1.16 -2.23
N ILE A 171 -4.26 -0.44 -1.13
CA ILE A 171 -2.94 -0.31 -0.50
C ILE A 171 -3.03 -0.91 0.89
N GLU A 172 -2.17 -1.88 1.15
CA GLU A 172 -1.94 -2.41 2.50
C GLU A 172 -0.64 -1.84 3.06
N PHE A 173 -0.65 -1.39 4.31
CA PHE A 173 0.56 -0.92 4.99
C PHE A 173 0.52 -1.17 6.49
N CYS A 174 1.68 -1.43 7.06
CA CYS A 174 1.86 -1.70 8.48
C CYS A 174 2.13 -0.40 9.26
N GLU A 175 1.69 -0.38 10.51
CA GLU A 175 2.11 0.58 11.52
C GLU A 175 3.63 0.83 11.49
N SER A 176 3.99 2.12 11.51
CA SER A 176 5.37 2.56 11.35
C SER A 176 5.63 3.85 12.11
N THR A 177 6.87 4.05 12.56
CA THR A 177 7.35 5.31 13.13
C THR A 177 7.92 6.28 12.08
N ALA A 178 7.87 5.92 10.80
CA ALA A 178 8.33 6.79 9.71
C ALA A 178 7.48 8.07 9.62
N GLY A 179 8.10 9.22 9.33
CA GLY A 179 7.43 10.52 9.35
C GLY A 179 6.19 10.65 8.45
N GLY A 180 6.12 9.89 7.36
CA GLY A 180 4.96 9.87 6.46
C GLY A 180 3.77 9.02 6.94
N PHE A 181 3.93 8.20 7.98
CA PHE A 181 2.91 7.24 8.39
C PHE A 181 1.61 7.90 8.87
N ALA A 182 1.70 8.90 9.76
CA ALA A 182 0.52 9.58 10.30
C ALA A 182 -0.32 10.22 9.17
N SER A 183 0.35 10.92 8.25
CA SER A 183 -0.28 11.51 7.06
C SER A 183 -0.92 10.44 6.16
N ALA A 184 -0.27 9.30 5.96
CA ALA A 184 -0.84 8.20 5.17
C ALA A 184 -2.13 7.64 5.78
N VAL A 185 -2.20 7.52 7.11
CA VAL A 185 -3.41 7.07 7.82
C VAL A 185 -4.53 8.09 7.72
N GLU A 186 -4.24 9.39 7.88
CA GLU A 186 -5.23 10.46 7.74
C GLU A 186 -5.81 10.51 6.32
N LEU A 187 -4.94 10.46 5.31
CA LEU A 187 -5.36 10.42 3.91
C LEU A 187 -6.21 9.17 3.61
N ALA A 188 -5.79 8.00 4.10
CA ALA A 188 -6.54 6.75 3.92
C ALA A 188 -7.95 6.81 4.52
N LYS A 189 -8.11 7.43 5.70
CA LYS A 189 -9.43 7.64 6.33
C LYS A 189 -10.31 8.61 5.54
N ALA A 190 -9.71 9.59 4.88
CA ALA A 190 -10.44 10.64 4.18
C ALA A 190 -10.89 10.24 2.76
N THR A 191 -10.15 9.38 2.07
CA THR A 191 -10.33 9.19 0.62
C THR A 191 -10.90 7.83 0.20
N GLY A 192 -10.74 6.79 1.00
CA GLY A 192 -11.13 5.42 0.64
C GLY A 192 -11.87 4.67 1.75
N THR A 193 -12.21 3.40 1.47
CA THR A 193 -12.78 2.51 2.49
C THR A 193 -11.64 1.81 3.22
N MET A 194 -11.57 1.99 4.55
CA MET A 194 -10.47 1.49 5.36
C MET A 194 -10.87 0.26 6.17
N GLN A 195 -10.01 -0.75 6.18
CA GLN A 195 -10.03 -1.89 7.09
C GLN A 195 -8.77 -1.83 7.97
N THR A 196 -8.88 -2.37 9.19
CA THR A 196 -7.74 -2.52 10.11
C THR A 196 -7.65 -3.95 10.60
N ALA A 197 -6.44 -4.49 10.62
CA ALA A 197 -6.17 -5.87 11.05
C ALA A 197 -4.92 -5.92 11.93
N THR A 198 -4.89 -6.80 12.92
CA THR A 198 -3.68 -7.02 13.73
C THR A 198 -2.93 -8.23 13.18
N LYS A 199 -1.79 -8.00 12.53
CA LYS A 199 -0.90 -9.08 12.02
C LYS A 199 0.46 -8.96 12.71
N ASN A 200 0.94 -10.08 13.27
CA ASN A 200 2.24 -10.13 13.97
C ASN A 200 2.39 -9.06 15.07
N LYS A 201 1.36 -8.85 15.90
CA LYS A 201 1.31 -7.84 16.97
C LYS A 201 1.44 -6.38 16.50
N LYS A 202 1.32 -6.12 15.20
CA LYS A 202 1.30 -4.77 14.64
C LYS A 202 -0.06 -4.49 14.02
N THR A 203 -0.46 -3.24 14.07
CA THR A 203 -1.65 -2.79 13.35
C THR A 203 -1.31 -2.68 11.86
N TRP A 204 -2.17 -3.22 11.02
CA TRP A 204 -2.11 -3.07 9.57
C TRP A 204 -3.36 -2.33 9.12
N TYR A 205 -3.21 -1.62 8.02
CA TYR A 205 -4.25 -0.84 7.39
C TYR A 205 -4.39 -1.33 5.95
N LEU A 206 -5.63 -1.51 5.50
CA LEU A 206 -5.95 -1.65 4.08
C LEU A 206 -6.88 -0.51 3.71
N VAL A 207 -6.54 0.21 2.66
CA VAL A 207 -7.43 1.21 2.05
C VAL A 207 -7.77 0.77 0.63
N THR A 208 -9.06 0.79 0.29
CA THR A 208 -9.57 0.34 -1.01
C THR A 208 -10.20 1.48 -1.81
N PHE A 209 -10.08 1.40 -3.14
CA PHE A 209 -10.57 2.39 -4.10
C PHE A 209 -11.20 1.71 -5.31
N PRO A 210 -12.30 2.25 -5.88
CA PRO A 210 -12.81 1.80 -7.16
C PRO A 210 -11.87 2.16 -8.32
N SER A 211 -11.99 1.47 -9.45
CA SER A 211 -11.09 1.60 -10.61
C SER A 211 -11.03 3.01 -11.23
N ASN A 212 -12.03 3.85 -11.00
CA ASN A 212 -12.06 5.23 -11.48
C ASN A 212 -11.42 6.25 -10.52
N ARG A 213 -10.95 5.83 -9.34
CA ARG A 213 -10.40 6.71 -8.29
C ARG A 213 -8.91 6.48 -8.02
N PHE A 214 -8.15 6.08 -9.05
CA PHE A 214 -6.71 5.88 -8.93
C PHE A 214 -5.96 7.11 -8.39
N ALA A 215 -6.36 8.32 -8.80
CA ALA A 215 -5.71 9.57 -8.39
C ALA A 215 -5.65 9.76 -6.87
N ASP A 216 -6.64 9.24 -6.14
CA ASP A 216 -6.72 9.38 -4.69
C ASP A 216 -5.70 8.51 -3.94
N MET A 217 -5.10 7.52 -4.63
CA MET A 217 -4.04 6.69 -4.09
C MET A 217 -2.68 7.41 -4.07
N VAL A 218 -2.47 8.37 -4.97
CA VAL A 218 -1.16 9.00 -5.20
C VAL A 218 -0.64 9.72 -3.95
N PRO A 219 -1.44 10.52 -3.23
CA PRO A 219 -0.99 11.16 -1.99
C PRO A 219 -0.60 10.14 -0.92
N ILE A 220 -1.41 9.08 -0.75
CA ILE A 220 -1.14 8.02 0.24
C ILE A 220 0.17 7.31 -0.10
N ALA A 221 0.31 6.86 -1.35
CA ALA A 221 1.50 6.15 -1.80
C ALA A 221 2.77 7.02 -1.70
N SER A 222 2.64 8.35 -1.88
CA SER A 222 3.74 9.30 -1.68
C SER A 222 4.17 9.35 -0.22
N SER A 223 3.22 9.45 0.71
CA SER A 223 3.48 9.40 2.16
C SER A 223 4.07 8.06 2.61
N LEU A 224 3.79 6.97 1.89
CA LEU A 224 4.30 5.63 2.17
C LEU A 224 5.68 5.31 1.55
N GLY A 225 6.29 6.23 0.78
CA GLY A 225 7.51 5.96 0.00
C GLY A 225 8.67 5.36 0.81
N GLY A 226 8.87 5.80 2.06
CA GLY A 226 9.90 5.30 2.97
C GLY A 226 9.54 4.05 3.79
N ILE A 227 8.30 3.57 3.74
CA ILE A 227 7.80 2.50 4.62
C ILE A 227 7.96 1.13 3.97
N ARG A 228 8.82 0.27 4.50
CA ARG A 228 9.13 -1.04 3.88
C ARG A 228 7.96 -2.03 3.84
N ASN A 229 7.14 -2.05 4.90
CA ASN A 229 6.05 -3.03 5.04
C ASN A 229 4.77 -2.48 4.42
N ARG A 230 4.72 -2.52 3.09
CA ARG A 230 3.59 -2.06 2.28
C ARG A 230 3.38 -2.98 1.07
N LYS A 231 2.14 -3.07 0.61
CA LYS A 231 1.72 -3.83 -0.56
C LYS A 231 0.67 -3.05 -1.33
N VAL A 232 0.54 -3.37 -2.61
CA VAL A 232 -0.49 -2.82 -3.48
C VAL A 232 -1.20 -3.95 -4.21
N TYR A 233 -2.50 -3.80 -4.36
CA TYR A 233 -3.37 -4.75 -5.04
C TYR A 233 -4.05 -4.06 -6.21
N LEU A 234 -4.11 -4.76 -7.35
CA LEU A 234 -4.83 -4.37 -8.56
C LEU A 234 -5.78 -5.51 -8.91
N ASP A 235 -7.09 -5.24 -8.92
CA ASP A 235 -8.13 -6.22 -9.25
C ASP A 235 -7.95 -7.56 -8.51
N GLY A 236 -7.80 -7.47 -7.19
CA GLY A 236 -7.63 -8.63 -6.30
C GLY A 236 -6.24 -9.27 -6.30
N ARG A 237 -5.30 -8.81 -7.13
CA ARG A 237 -3.95 -9.40 -7.25
C ARG A 237 -2.90 -8.50 -6.63
N GLU A 238 -2.04 -9.07 -5.80
CA GLU A 238 -0.84 -8.38 -5.32
C GLU A 238 0.08 -8.11 -6.52
N VAL A 239 0.48 -6.86 -6.70
CA VAL A 239 1.42 -6.44 -7.75
C VAL A 239 2.62 -5.72 -7.13
N ALA A 240 3.71 -5.63 -7.87
CA ALA A 240 4.89 -4.93 -7.39
C ALA A 240 4.56 -3.44 -7.16
N TRP A 241 5.00 -2.89 -6.02
CA TRP A 241 4.80 -1.47 -5.69
C TRP A 241 5.18 -0.55 -6.85
N ASP A 242 6.34 -0.82 -7.43
CA ASP A 242 6.96 -0.04 -8.48
C ASP A 242 6.27 -0.19 -9.85
N GLU A 243 5.43 -1.20 -10.03
CA GLU A 243 4.63 -1.36 -11.25
C GLU A 243 3.46 -0.35 -11.30
N VAL A 244 2.93 0.01 -10.12
CA VAL A 244 1.81 0.95 -9.98
C VAL A 244 2.33 2.35 -9.66
N PHE A 245 3.29 2.44 -8.75
CA PHE A 245 3.77 3.69 -8.16
C PHE A 245 5.19 4.07 -8.56
N GLY A 246 5.76 3.42 -9.58
CA GLY A 246 7.11 3.73 -10.07
C GLY A 246 7.30 5.18 -10.52
N PHE A 247 6.20 5.91 -10.77
CA PHE A 247 6.23 7.32 -11.14
C PHE A 247 6.33 8.29 -9.96
N ILE A 248 6.10 7.87 -8.70
CA ILE A 248 5.96 8.79 -7.55
C ILE A 248 7.18 9.68 -7.37
N TRP A 249 8.38 9.10 -7.42
CA TRP A 249 9.61 9.87 -7.28
C TRP A 249 9.73 10.92 -8.39
N CYS A 250 9.46 10.52 -9.64
CA CYS A 250 9.49 11.43 -10.80
C CYS A 250 8.45 12.55 -10.68
N ALA A 251 7.25 12.24 -10.19
CA ALA A 251 6.19 13.23 -9.96
C ALA A 251 6.54 14.21 -8.83
N ALA A 252 7.22 13.76 -7.77
CA ALA A 252 7.71 14.62 -6.71
C ALA A 252 8.79 15.59 -7.23
N GLN A 253 9.75 15.09 -8.02
CA GLN A 253 10.76 15.95 -8.67
C GLN A 253 10.11 16.96 -9.62
N ARG A 254 9.11 16.52 -10.39
CA ARG A 254 8.31 17.41 -11.26
C ARG A 254 7.64 18.53 -10.46
N ALA A 255 7.03 18.21 -9.33
CA ALA A 255 6.34 19.18 -8.48
C ALA A 255 7.29 20.22 -7.88
N ALA A 256 8.54 19.82 -7.60
CA ALA A 256 9.59 20.71 -7.10
C ALA A 256 10.32 21.50 -8.21
N ALA A 257 10.15 21.13 -9.48
CA ALA A 257 10.84 21.77 -10.58
C ALA A 257 10.30 23.19 -10.87
N TYR A 258 11.19 24.09 -11.28
CA TYR A 258 10.81 25.47 -11.66
C TYR A 258 9.77 25.52 -12.79
N ARG A 259 9.85 24.59 -13.74
CA ARG A 259 8.87 24.41 -14.84
C ARG A 259 8.37 22.97 -14.88
N PRO A 260 7.33 22.62 -14.11
CA PRO A 260 6.85 21.24 -13.96
C PRO A 260 6.45 20.56 -15.26
N ILE A 261 5.90 21.31 -16.23
CA ILE A 261 5.49 20.73 -17.50
C ILE A 261 6.72 20.43 -18.37
N GLU A 262 7.66 21.37 -18.46
CA GLU A 262 8.91 21.19 -19.23
C GLU A 262 9.81 20.10 -18.62
N TYR A 263 9.75 19.89 -17.30
CA TYR A 263 10.42 18.77 -16.63
C TYR A 263 10.04 17.41 -17.23
N CYS A 264 8.76 17.22 -17.58
CA CYS A 264 8.32 15.98 -18.23
C CYS A 264 8.99 15.77 -19.59
N PHE A 265 9.44 16.82 -20.26
CA PHE A 265 10.18 16.73 -21.52
C PHE A 265 11.70 16.60 -21.31
N GLY A 266 12.21 16.48 -20.08
CA GLY A 266 13.66 16.39 -19.82
C GLY A 266 14.42 17.70 -20.04
N LYS A 267 13.71 18.83 -19.95
CA LYS A 267 14.29 20.16 -20.17
C LYS A 267 15.37 20.52 -19.17
N ASP A 268 15.19 20.10 -17.92
CA ASP A 268 16.13 20.25 -16.81
C ASP A 268 17.48 19.58 -17.06
N GLU A 269 17.47 18.46 -17.80
CA GLU A 269 18.67 17.69 -18.15
C GLU A 269 19.28 18.09 -19.50
N ASN A 270 18.69 19.08 -20.18
CA ASN A 270 19.01 19.43 -21.57
C ASN A 270 18.92 18.23 -22.53
N ARG A 271 18.00 17.29 -22.24
CA ARG A 271 17.73 16.08 -23.02
C ARG A 271 16.25 16.04 -23.38
N ILE A 272 15.90 16.73 -24.47
CA ILE A 272 14.50 16.88 -24.85
C ILE A 272 13.92 15.54 -25.29
N ASN A 273 12.88 15.11 -24.60
CA ASN A 273 12.13 13.91 -24.90
C ASN A 273 10.82 14.31 -25.60
N PRO A 274 10.67 14.03 -26.91
CA PRO A 274 9.53 14.53 -27.69
C PRO A 274 8.20 13.91 -27.24
N TRP A 275 8.26 12.77 -26.55
CA TRP A 275 7.11 11.95 -26.16
C TRP A 275 6.36 12.50 -24.95
N GLY A 276 6.78 13.65 -24.40
CA GLY A 276 6.16 14.26 -23.23
C GLY A 276 6.43 13.53 -21.90
N CYS A 277 7.42 12.64 -21.87
CA CYS A 277 7.86 11.96 -20.66
C CYS A 277 9.35 11.57 -20.76
N LYS A 278 10.21 12.14 -19.90
CA LYS A 278 11.65 11.82 -19.85
C LYS A 278 11.92 10.34 -19.57
N GLN A 279 10.97 9.66 -18.91
CA GLN A 279 11.05 8.22 -18.66
C GLN A 279 10.83 7.35 -19.91
N ALA A 280 10.44 7.93 -21.05
CA ALA A 280 10.42 7.21 -22.32
C ALA A 280 11.82 6.82 -22.80
N ARG A 281 12.89 7.47 -22.30
CA ARG A 281 14.31 7.16 -22.61
C ARG A 281 14.62 7.09 -24.11
N MET A 282 13.90 7.90 -24.87
CA MET A 282 14.02 8.05 -26.32
C MET A 282 14.16 9.54 -26.63
N GLU A 283 15.12 10.19 -25.97
CA GLU A 283 15.42 11.60 -26.17
C GLU A 283 15.83 11.92 -27.61
N TRP A 284 15.60 13.16 -28.01
CA TRP A 284 16.01 13.72 -29.28
C TRP A 284 17.46 14.20 -29.21
N THR A 285 18.39 13.26 -29.33
CA THR A 285 19.83 13.53 -29.28
C THR A 285 20.56 12.89 -30.46
N ASP A 286 21.75 13.42 -30.74
CA ASP A 286 22.61 12.95 -31.84
C ASP A 286 23.12 11.52 -31.67
N TRP A 287 22.85 10.85 -30.55
CA TRP A 287 23.22 9.46 -30.26
C TRP A 287 22.02 8.57 -29.95
N ALA A 288 20.79 9.08 -30.06
CA ALA A 288 19.61 8.28 -29.81
C ALA A 288 19.50 7.13 -30.83
N GLN A 289 19.29 5.91 -30.33
CA GLN A 289 19.27 4.70 -31.17
C GLN A 289 17.97 4.55 -31.97
N TRP A 290 16.87 5.15 -31.51
CA TRP A 290 15.57 5.03 -32.16
C TRP A 290 15.53 5.70 -33.55
N PHE A 291 16.50 6.56 -33.85
CA PHE A 291 16.75 7.13 -35.17
C PHE A 291 17.20 6.09 -36.22
N SER A 292 17.62 4.90 -35.78
CA SER A 292 17.94 3.74 -36.62
C SER A 292 16.79 2.72 -36.67
N TYR A 293 15.61 3.03 -36.11
CA TYR A 293 14.45 2.13 -36.17
C TYR A 293 13.73 2.33 -37.50
N GLY A 294 14.18 1.60 -38.50
CA GLY A 294 13.66 1.68 -39.85
C GLY A 294 14.51 0.89 -40.82
N ARG A 295 14.38 1.22 -42.11
CA ARG A 295 15.14 0.58 -43.18
C ARG A 295 15.40 1.54 -44.33
N TRP A 296 16.56 1.38 -44.95
CA TRP A 296 16.87 2.05 -46.21
C TRP A 296 16.09 1.40 -47.36
N GLN A 297 15.51 2.25 -48.21
CA GLN A 297 14.82 1.89 -49.44
C GLN A 297 15.44 2.64 -50.61
N LYS A 298 15.49 2.04 -51.80
CA LYS A 298 15.92 2.76 -53.00
C LYS A 298 14.90 3.85 -53.34
N ALA A 299 15.37 5.03 -53.72
CA ALA A 299 14.54 6.15 -54.15
C ALA A 299 13.88 5.91 -55.52
N GLY A 300 13.01 4.90 -55.63
CA GLY A 300 12.30 4.56 -56.86
C GLY A 300 13.19 4.06 -58.02
N LEU A 301 12.57 3.79 -59.18
CA LEU A 301 13.23 3.24 -60.38
C LEU A 301 14.10 4.28 -61.12
N LEU A 302 13.82 5.57 -60.96
CA LEU A 302 14.41 6.66 -61.75
C LEU A 302 15.28 7.63 -60.93
N ARG A 303 15.32 7.55 -59.59
CA ARG A 303 16.22 8.39 -58.78
C ARG A 303 17.32 7.54 -58.17
N SER A 304 18.56 8.00 -58.33
CA SER A 304 19.70 7.49 -57.60
C SER A 304 19.64 8.02 -56.17
N GLY A 305 19.47 7.14 -55.18
CA GLY A 305 19.48 7.55 -53.78
C GLY A 305 18.82 6.52 -52.87
N TYR A 306 18.96 6.76 -51.57
CA TYR A 306 18.30 5.99 -50.53
C TYR A 306 17.38 6.90 -49.71
N VAL A 307 16.19 6.40 -49.42
CA VAL A 307 15.22 7.00 -48.51
C VAL A 307 15.16 6.11 -47.28
N PHE A 308 15.20 6.71 -46.09
CA PHE A 308 15.02 5.98 -44.84
C PHE A 308 13.54 5.93 -44.50
N ALA A 309 12.97 4.73 -44.42
CA ALA A 309 11.59 4.54 -43.97
C ALA A 309 11.60 4.19 -42.48
N PHE A 310 10.98 5.02 -41.64
CA PHE A 310 10.85 4.78 -40.21
C PHE A 310 9.93 3.60 -39.92
N ASP A 311 10.33 2.75 -38.97
CA ASP A 311 9.49 1.70 -38.42
C ASP A 311 8.73 2.25 -37.21
N LYS A 312 7.61 2.91 -37.48
CA LYS A 312 6.75 3.51 -36.45
C LYS A 312 6.17 2.48 -35.49
N GLU A 313 5.94 1.25 -35.93
CA GLU A 313 5.45 0.17 -35.06
C GLU A 313 6.50 -0.23 -34.03
N ARG A 314 7.76 -0.36 -34.47
CA ARG A 314 8.88 -0.60 -33.54
C ARG A 314 9.05 0.54 -32.54
N ILE A 315 8.99 1.79 -33.01
CA ILE A 315 9.07 2.97 -32.14
C ILE A 315 7.92 2.95 -31.12
N ARG A 316 6.68 2.66 -31.55
CA ARG A 316 5.52 2.52 -30.65
C ARG A 316 5.72 1.43 -29.61
N HIS A 317 6.22 0.27 -30.02
CA HIS A 317 6.48 -0.86 -29.13
C HIS A 317 7.52 -0.52 -28.05
N GLU A 318 8.62 0.14 -28.45
CA GLU A 318 9.67 0.60 -27.53
C GLU A 318 9.10 1.62 -26.53
N LEU A 319 8.31 2.59 -27.01
CA LEU A 319 7.63 3.58 -26.16
C LEU A 319 6.69 2.93 -25.15
N ALA A 320 5.86 1.98 -25.60
CA ALA A 320 4.94 1.25 -24.74
C ALA A 320 5.69 0.47 -23.65
N THR A 321 6.82 -0.15 -24.02
CA THR A 321 7.69 -0.90 -23.09
C THR A 321 8.30 0.03 -22.05
N ASN A 322 8.93 1.13 -22.48
CA ASN A 322 9.59 2.09 -21.58
C ASN A 322 8.59 2.80 -20.66
N LEU A 323 7.39 3.08 -21.14
CA LEU A 323 6.36 3.81 -20.40
C LEU A 323 5.42 2.91 -19.58
N TYR A 324 5.47 1.59 -19.73
CA TYR A 324 4.56 0.67 -19.02
C TYR A 324 4.56 0.88 -17.50
N ARG A 325 5.75 1.04 -16.90
CA ARG A 325 5.91 1.30 -15.46
C ARG A 325 5.33 2.65 -15.00
N TYR A 326 5.12 3.57 -15.94
CA TYR A 326 4.64 4.93 -15.68
C TYR A 326 3.22 5.16 -16.20
N ARG A 327 2.53 4.10 -16.65
CA ARG A 327 1.18 4.16 -17.25
C ARG A 327 0.12 4.79 -16.34
N PHE A 328 0.35 4.74 -15.03
CA PHE A 328 -0.50 5.32 -14.00
C PHE A 328 -0.13 6.76 -13.61
N CYS A 329 0.95 7.32 -14.17
CA CYS A 329 1.35 8.68 -13.88
C CYS A 329 0.26 9.67 -14.37
N PRO A 330 -0.28 10.55 -13.51
CA PRO A 330 -1.31 11.50 -13.92
C PRO A 330 -0.80 12.58 -14.89
N HIS A 331 0.51 12.66 -15.09
CA HIS A 331 1.15 13.61 -16.00
C HIS A 331 1.56 12.98 -17.34
N LEU A 332 1.43 11.66 -17.49
CA LEU A 332 1.76 10.98 -18.75
C LEU A 332 0.69 11.29 -19.80
N ARG A 333 1.10 11.90 -20.91
CA ARG A 333 0.21 12.29 -22.01
C ARG A 333 0.26 11.26 -23.13
N THR A 334 -0.41 10.12 -22.97
CA THR A 334 -0.42 9.04 -23.98
C THR A 334 -0.90 9.50 -25.35
N ARG A 335 -1.88 10.41 -25.41
CA ARG A 335 -2.32 11.04 -26.67
C ARG A 335 -1.22 11.84 -27.36
N LEU A 336 -0.37 12.52 -26.60
CA LEU A 336 0.76 13.27 -27.15
C LEU A 336 1.80 12.31 -27.74
N VAL A 337 2.07 11.19 -27.09
CA VAL A 337 2.99 10.15 -27.61
C VAL A 337 2.56 9.70 -29.00
N GLU A 338 1.27 9.35 -29.16
CA GLU A 338 0.74 8.92 -30.47
C GLU A 338 0.71 10.07 -31.49
N ALA A 339 0.39 11.29 -31.08
CA ALA A 339 0.39 12.45 -31.98
C ALA A 339 1.82 12.77 -32.50
N VAL A 340 2.83 12.68 -31.63
CA VAL A 340 4.24 12.84 -32.03
C VAL A 340 4.65 11.75 -33.01
N LEU A 341 4.30 10.50 -32.74
CA LEU A 341 4.60 9.38 -33.64
C LEU A 341 3.89 9.52 -35.00
N LYS A 342 2.64 10.01 -35.00
CA LYS A 342 1.87 10.30 -36.20
C LYS A 342 2.56 11.37 -37.07
N HIS A 343 3.06 12.44 -36.44
CA HIS A 343 3.71 13.55 -37.13
C HIS A 343 5.19 13.32 -37.46
N LEU A 344 5.83 12.31 -36.89
CA LEU A 344 7.11 11.82 -37.37
C LEU A 344 6.97 11.45 -38.87
N PRO A 345 7.92 11.81 -39.76
CA PRO A 345 7.83 11.43 -41.16
C PRO A 345 7.84 9.91 -41.33
N ASP A 346 7.07 9.38 -42.27
CA ASP A 346 7.14 7.95 -42.64
C ASP A 346 8.45 7.64 -43.37
N GLN A 347 8.92 8.61 -44.16
CA GLN A 347 10.10 8.50 -45.00
C GLN A 347 10.91 9.79 -44.97
N VAL A 348 12.24 9.64 -44.99
CA VAL A 348 13.19 10.75 -44.98
C VAL A 348 14.23 10.56 -46.07
N GLU A 349 14.42 11.59 -46.87
CA GLU A 349 15.55 11.71 -47.78
C GLU A 349 16.63 12.56 -47.12
N VAL A 350 17.88 12.10 -47.19
CA VAL A 350 19.05 12.86 -46.69
C VAL A 350 19.62 13.66 -47.85
N THR A 351 19.55 14.99 -47.74
CA THR A 351 20.10 15.93 -48.73
C THR A 351 21.14 16.85 -48.08
N PRO A 352 22.06 17.47 -48.84
CA PRO A 352 23.10 18.34 -48.27
C PRO A 352 22.56 19.48 -47.41
N ASP A 353 21.50 20.16 -47.86
CA ASP A 353 20.88 21.30 -47.15
C ASP A 353 19.58 20.93 -46.42
N GLY A 354 19.21 19.65 -46.43
CA GLY A 354 18.00 19.16 -45.77
C GLY A 354 18.03 19.23 -44.24
N PRO A 355 16.93 18.90 -43.57
CA PRO A 355 16.89 18.91 -42.11
C PRO A 355 17.36 17.58 -41.50
N TRP A 356 17.83 16.62 -42.31
CA TRP A 356 18.29 15.30 -41.89
C TRP A 356 19.70 15.02 -42.41
N LYS A 357 20.47 14.25 -41.64
CA LYS A 357 21.81 13.75 -41.95
C LYS A 357 21.87 12.23 -41.70
N TYR A 358 22.83 11.54 -42.27
CA TYR A 358 23.05 10.12 -42.00
C TYR A 358 23.45 9.88 -40.53
N SER A 359 22.93 8.82 -39.92
CA SER A 359 23.52 8.24 -38.70
C SER A 359 24.80 7.51 -39.10
N ARG A 360 25.93 7.82 -38.46
CA ARG A 360 27.20 7.10 -38.70
C ARG A 360 27.25 5.83 -37.86
N ALA A 361 27.57 4.71 -38.48
CA ALA A 361 27.89 3.43 -37.85
C ALA A 361 29.35 3.05 -38.17
N TYR A 362 30.07 2.56 -37.16
CA TYR A 362 31.48 2.18 -37.27
C TYR A 362 31.69 0.84 -38.00
N GLU A 363 30.66 0.01 -38.04
CA GLU A 363 30.68 -1.32 -38.66
C GLU A 363 29.49 -1.49 -39.60
N ALA A 364 29.62 -2.42 -40.55
CA ALA A 364 28.55 -2.78 -41.47
C ALA A 364 27.46 -3.58 -40.73
N LEU A 365 26.49 -2.88 -40.14
CA LEU A 365 25.34 -3.50 -39.51
C LEU A 365 24.35 -4.05 -40.57
N PRO A 366 23.59 -5.12 -40.27
CA PRO A 366 22.54 -5.61 -41.17
C PRO A 366 21.56 -4.50 -41.58
N GLY A 367 21.38 -4.31 -42.88
CA GLY A 367 20.50 -3.27 -43.43
C GLY A 367 21.11 -1.87 -43.52
N ALA A 368 22.36 -1.68 -43.09
CA ALA A 368 23.08 -0.43 -43.28
C ALA A 368 23.46 -0.21 -44.75
N ILE A 369 23.57 1.05 -45.17
CA ILE A 369 24.08 1.43 -46.48
C ILE A 369 25.49 2.01 -46.36
N LYS A 370 26.29 1.87 -47.42
CA LYS A 370 27.56 2.59 -47.51
C LYS A 370 27.29 4.02 -48.00
N VAL A 371 27.79 5.00 -47.27
CA VAL A 371 27.69 6.42 -47.58
C VAL A 371 29.07 6.95 -47.93
N THR A 372 29.14 7.72 -49.02
CA THR A 372 30.35 8.39 -49.49
C THR A 372 30.05 9.88 -49.57
N GLU A 373 30.56 10.66 -48.62
CA GLU A 373 30.42 12.11 -48.57
C GLU A 373 31.72 12.78 -49.03
N ARG A 374 31.60 13.83 -49.84
CA ARG A 374 32.73 14.71 -50.19
C ARG A 374 32.66 15.93 -49.27
N GLU A 375 33.63 16.09 -48.39
CA GLU A 375 33.73 17.23 -47.49
C GLU A 375 34.93 18.11 -47.91
N GLY A 376 34.76 19.43 -47.85
CA GLY A 376 35.79 20.40 -48.22
C GLY A 376 35.28 21.58 -49.05
N SER A 377 36.12 22.60 -49.21
CA SER A 377 35.85 23.78 -50.04
C SER A 377 37.14 24.24 -50.74
N GLY A 378 37.05 24.63 -52.01
CA GLY A 378 38.23 24.99 -52.81
C GLY A 378 39.02 23.74 -53.25
N ASP A 379 40.36 23.81 -53.20
CA ASP A 379 41.25 22.74 -53.69
C ASP A 379 41.39 21.53 -52.76
N PHE A 380 40.83 21.59 -51.55
CA PHE A 380 40.90 20.51 -50.56
C PHE A 380 39.53 19.86 -50.37
N VAL A 381 39.24 18.86 -51.21
CA VAL A 381 38.06 17.98 -51.08
C VAL A 381 38.54 16.59 -50.69
N TYR A 382 38.13 16.10 -49.53
CA TYR A 382 38.37 14.73 -49.10
C TYR A 382 37.09 13.91 -49.18
N THR A 383 37.25 12.62 -49.49
CA THR A 383 36.14 11.66 -49.55
C THR A 383 36.10 10.89 -48.24
N ASN A 384 34.98 10.97 -47.53
CA ASN A 384 34.72 10.24 -46.31
C ASN A 384 33.75 9.09 -46.60
N GLU A 385 34.16 7.86 -46.28
CA GLU A 385 33.35 6.65 -46.47
C GLU A 385 32.99 6.04 -45.12
N TYR A 386 31.69 5.81 -44.89
CA TYR A 386 31.19 5.20 -43.65
C TYR A 386 29.90 4.42 -43.90
N TYR A 387 29.46 3.62 -42.91
CA TYR A 387 28.16 2.95 -42.96
C TYR A 387 27.10 3.76 -42.25
N SER A 388 25.87 3.71 -42.76
CA SER A 388 24.72 4.35 -42.13
C SER A 388 23.58 3.37 -41.88
N ASP A 389 23.17 3.31 -40.61
CA ASP A 389 22.10 2.46 -40.09
C ASP A 389 20.77 3.22 -39.90
N GLY A 390 20.75 4.54 -40.14
CA GLY A 390 19.60 5.39 -39.85
C GLY A 390 19.80 6.85 -40.21
N VAL A 391 18.92 7.72 -39.72
CA VAL A 391 18.96 9.17 -39.98
C VAL A 391 18.95 9.96 -38.68
N ARG A 392 19.56 11.15 -38.66
CA ARG A 392 19.53 12.07 -37.52
C ARG A 392 19.08 13.44 -38.00
N SER A 393 18.41 14.22 -37.16
CA SER A 393 18.05 15.58 -37.55
C SER A 393 19.26 16.52 -37.48
N ARG A 394 19.27 17.56 -38.32
CA ARG A 394 20.14 18.72 -38.17
C ARG A 394 19.49 19.71 -37.20
N GLY A 395 19.97 19.73 -35.96
CA GLY A 395 19.41 20.59 -34.92
C GLY A 395 17.96 20.22 -34.55
N TYR A 396 17.19 21.22 -34.09
CA TYR A 396 15.85 21.02 -33.50
C TYR A 396 14.68 21.48 -34.40
N ALA A 397 14.92 21.93 -35.62
CA ALA A 397 13.85 22.47 -36.48
C ALA A 397 12.76 21.41 -36.78
N VAL A 398 13.17 20.18 -37.09
CA VAL A 398 12.25 19.04 -37.28
C VAL A 398 11.45 18.76 -36.02
N LEU A 399 12.13 18.71 -34.89
CA LEU A 399 11.49 18.46 -33.59
C LEU A 399 10.47 19.56 -33.27
N ALA A 400 10.80 20.82 -33.52
CA ALA A 400 9.91 21.95 -33.29
C ALA A 400 8.61 21.82 -34.10
N ASP A 401 8.72 21.45 -35.38
CA ASP A 401 7.56 21.24 -36.26
C ASP A 401 6.70 20.06 -35.81
N ILE A 402 7.32 18.92 -35.47
CA ILE A 402 6.62 17.74 -34.95
C ILE A 402 5.87 18.08 -33.65
N LEU A 403 6.55 18.70 -32.69
CA LEU A 403 5.96 19.07 -31.40
C LEU A 403 4.83 20.08 -31.57
N LYS A 404 5.01 21.10 -32.43
CA LYS A 404 3.96 22.09 -32.70
C LYS A 404 2.69 21.40 -33.20
N LYS A 405 2.80 20.56 -34.24
CA LYS A 405 1.66 19.81 -34.79
C LYS A 405 1.01 18.88 -33.76
N ALA A 406 1.82 18.16 -32.98
CA ALA A 406 1.33 17.21 -31.99
C ALA A 406 0.63 17.90 -30.80
N LEU A 407 1.17 19.02 -30.32
CA LEU A 407 0.57 19.82 -29.26
C LEU A 407 -0.74 20.46 -29.73
N ASP A 408 -0.77 20.99 -30.96
CA ASP A 408 -1.98 21.53 -31.60
C ASP A 408 -3.08 20.45 -31.73
N GLU A 409 -2.74 19.24 -32.22
CA GLU A 409 -3.67 18.11 -32.32
C GLU A 409 -4.21 17.69 -30.95
N CYS A 410 -3.36 17.71 -29.92
CA CYS A 410 -3.75 17.41 -28.54
C CYS A 410 -4.46 18.56 -27.84
N ARG A 411 -4.62 19.74 -28.49
CA ARG A 411 -5.16 20.97 -27.90
C ARG A 411 -4.44 21.35 -26.59
N THR A 412 -3.13 21.15 -26.57
CA THR A 412 -2.29 21.42 -25.41
C THR A 412 -1.87 22.89 -25.41
N THR A 413 -2.23 23.63 -24.37
CA THR A 413 -1.94 25.08 -24.25
C THR A 413 -0.97 25.42 -23.11
N ASP A 414 -0.53 24.42 -22.35
CA ASP A 414 0.26 24.59 -21.14
C ASP A 414 1.78 24.44 -21.36
N VAL A 415 2.19 24.21 -22.61
CA VAL A 415 3.59 24.16 -23.06
C VAL A 415 3.67 24.55 -24.53
N GLU A 416 4.73 25.27 -24.90
CA GLU A 416 5.03 25.64 -26.28
C GLU A 416 6.26 24.90 -26.79
N ALA A 417 6.25 24.47 -28.06
CA ALA A 417 7.39 23.79 -28.68
C ALA A 417 8.66 24.66 -28.64
N THR A 418 8.52 25.97 -28.79
CA THR A 418 9.63 26.94 -28.70
C THR A 418 10.25 26.97 -27.31
N SER A 419 9.44 26.98 -26.25
CA SER A 419 9.94 27.02 -24.86
C SER A 419 10.77 25.77 -24.52
N LEU A 420 10.40 24.62 -25.07
CA LEU A 420 11.13 23.36 -24.92
C LEU A 420 12.50 23.37 -25.60
N LEU A 421 12.72 24.19 -26.63
CA LEU A 421 13.90 24.13 -27.48
C LEU A 421 14.88 25.30 -27.31
N LEU A 422 14.46 26.39 -26.67
CA LEU A 422 15.36 27.48 -26.29
C LEU A 422 16.41 26.97 -25.29
N LYS A 423 17.71 27.15 -25.54
CA LYS A 423 18.72 26.81 -24.52
C LYS A 423 18.40 27.58 -23.24
N ASN A 424 18.51 26.92 -22.09
CA ASN A 424 18.44 27.62 -20.81
C ASN A 424 19.60 28.62 -20.83
N ASN A 425 19.29 29.91 -20.95
CA ASN A 425 20.24 30.97 -20.66
C ASN A 425 20.43 30.95 -19.15
N GLY A 426 21.35 30.09 -18.70
CA GLY A 426 21.89 30.10 -17.35
C GLY A 426 22.94 31.18 -17.24
#